data_AF-A0A2T5I4W1-F1
#
_entry.id   AF-A0A2T5I4W1-F1
#
_cell.length_a   1.000
_cell.length_b   1.000
_cell.length_c   1.000
_cell.angle_alpha   90.00
_cell.angle_beta   90.00
_cell.angle_gamma   90.00
#
_symmetry.space_group_name_H-M   'P 1'
#
loop_
_entity.id
_entity.type
_entity.pdbx_description
1 polymer ?
#
loop_
_entity_poly.entity_id
_entity_poly.type
_entity_poly.pdbx_seq_one_letter_code
_entity_poly.pdbx_strand_id
1 'polypeptide(L)'
;MLDYVTCWYRKATGYIAAHPAIRVAFVSTNSITQGEQVGVLWPDLLRHGVHLHFAHRTFQWSSEASGKAAVHCVIIGFGLQEAAQKTIFEYENIQGEAHAIAARNINPYLVDAPNIIAEGRMQPLSASRPLANGSIPADGGHLILEPADKDTLIASEPIAEKWLRPYLGAEGFIHNQYRYCLWLLNCPPNELRLMPAVLQRVEAVREFRLKSSKAATRDKAATPTRFTENRQPVDGIYLALPRTSSENRFYIPIGFLSSEVIAANDLQIVPDAGLYEFGILTSVMHMAWMKITSGRLESRYRYSAKYTYNTLPWPEPSDTQRQTIETAAQAVLDARALFPNATLADLYDPLAMPPELVRAHQTLDRAVDAAYGKKSFASEAERVAFLFERYQTITSLLPVAATRKPGKKTAKQPDHDPLP
;
A
#
# COMPACT_ATOMS: atom_id res chain seq x y z
N MET A 1 -14.50 -4.21 3.17
CA MET A 1 -14.68 -5.58 3.74
C MET A 1 -14.28 -5.55 5.20
N LEU A 2 -15.07 -6.11 6.13
CA LEU A 2 -14.75 -6.14 7.57
C LEU A 2 -14.42 -7.58 8.01
N ASP A 3 -13.49 -7.72 8.95
CA ASP A 3 -13.22 -9.00 9.62
C ASP A 3 -14.44 -9.42 10.46
N TYR A 4 -14.67 -10.73 10.59
CA TYR A 4 -15.83 -11.25 11.32
C TYR A 4 -15.83 -10.78 12.78
N VAL A 5 -14.67 -10.63 13.43
CA VAL A 5 -14.56 -10.17 14.83
C VAL A 5 -15.26 -8.81 15.07
N THR A 6 -15.39 -7.99 14.03
CA THR A 6 -16.05 -6.68 14.12
C THR A 6 -17.54 -6.75 14.46
N CYS A 7 -18.20 -7.88 14.16
CA CYS A 7 -19.59 -8.12 14.54
C CYS A 7 -19.80 -8.07 16.06
N TRP A 8 -18.81 -8.52 16.85
CA TRP A 8 -18.88 -8.51 18.31
C TRP A 8 -18.77 -7.11 18.89
N TYR A 9 -17.97 -6.23 18.29
CA TYR A 9 -17.94 -4.82 18.68
C TYR A 9 -19.32 -4.20 18.50
N ARG A 10 -19.93 -4.36 17.33
CA ARG A 10 -21.26 -3.79 17.06
C ARG A 10 -22.34 -4.35 17.98
N LYS A 11 -22.30 -5.66 18.23
CA LYS A 11 -23.24 -6.36 19.13
C LYS A 11 -23.07 -5.91 20.58
N ALA A 12 -21.83 -5.82 21.06
CA ALA A 12 -21.52 -5.33 22.41
C ALA A 12 -21.98 -3.88 22.59
N THR A 13 -21.67 -2.98 21.64
CA THR A 13 -22.15 -1.59 21.65
C THR A 13 -23.68 -1.50 21.73
N GLY A 14 -24.40 -2.33 20.96
CA GLY A 14 -25.86 -2.40 21.04
C GLY A 14 -26.37 -2.91 22.39
N TYR A 15 -25.70 -3.91 22.96
CA TYR A 15 -26.06 -4.49 24.26
C TYR A 15 -25.86 -3.50 25.41
N ILE A 16 -24.72 -2.81 25.45
CA ILE A 16 -24.40 -1.88 26.55
C ILE A 16 -25.14 -0.54 26.45
N ALA A 17 -25.86 -0.27 25.35
CA ALA A 17 -26.68 0.93 25.20
C ALA A 17 -27.76 1.06 26.30
N ALA A 18 -28.33 -0.06 26.76
CA ALA A 18 -29.27 -0.08 27.87
C ALA A 18 -28.59 0.03 29.26
N HIS A 19 -27.27 -0.20 29.31
CA HIS A 19 -26.49 -0.28 30.56
C HIS A 19 -25.11 0.40 30.37
N PRO A 20 -25.05 1.74 30.24
CA PRO A 20 -23.85 2.45 29.81
C PRO A 20 -22.66 2.38 30.79
N ALA A 21 -22.87 1.88 32.02
CA ALA A 21 -21.81 1.66 33.00
C ALA A 21 -20.95 0.40 32.69
N ILE A 22 -21.43 -0.50 31.83
CA ILE A 22 -20.71 -1.71 31.45
C ILE A 22 -19.46 -1.33 30.64
N ARG A 23 -18.33 -1.94 30.98
CA ARG A 23 -17.06 -1.85 30.24
C ARG A 23 -16.79 -3.19 29.55
N VAL A 24 -16.29 -3.12 28.33
CA VAL A 24 -16.02 -4.27 27.46
C VAL A 24 -14.56 -4.27 27.07
N ALA A 25 -13.95 -5.44 26.95
CA ALA A 25 -12.64 -5.59 26.32
C ALA A 25 -12.62 -6.81 25.40
N PHE A 26 -12.06 -6.65 24.20
CA PHE A 26 -11.87 -7.75 23.26
C PHE A 26 -10.43 -7.86 22.80
N VAL A 27 -9.94 -9.09 22.70
CA VAL A 27 -8.79 -9.44 21.86
C VAL A 27 -9.27 -9.48 20.41
N SER A 28 -8.51 -8.94 19.48
CA SER A 28 -8.89 -8.91 18.06
C SER A 28 -7.67 -8.92 17.16
N THR A 29 -7.85 -9.32 15.88
CA THR A 29 -6.82 -9.08 14.86
C THR A 29 -6.55 -7.57 14.76
N ASN A 30 -5.27 -7.20 14.65
CA ASN A 30 -4.87 -5.80 14.50
C ASN A 30 -5.41 -5.13 13.22
N SER A 31 -5.89 -5.91 12.25
CA SER A 31 -6.45 -5.42 10.99
C SER A 31 -7.70 -4.56 11.17
N ILE A 32 -8.44 -4.67 12.29
CA ILE A 32 -9.60 -3.79 12.57
C ILE A 32 -9.19 -2.35 12.94
N THR A 33 -7.91 -2.15 13.24
CA THR A 33 -7.28 -0.85 13.57
C THR A 33 -6.30 -0.38 12.50
N GLN A 34 -6.32 -1.01 11.31
CA GLN A 34 -5.43 -0.70 10.19
C GLN A 34 -6.20 -0.66 8.87
N GLY A 35 -5.70 0.12 7.90
CA GLY A 35 -6.17 0.09 6.52
C GLY A 35 -7.66 0.40 6.33
N GLU A 36 -8.28 -0.29 5.37
CA GLU A 36 -9.68 -0.03 4.94
C GLU A 36 -10.71 -0.28 6.05
N GLN A 37 -10.47 -1.26 6.94
CA GLN A 37 -11.46 -1.63 7.97
C GLN A 37 -11.75 -0.46 8.92
N VAL A 38 -10.75 0.39 9.16
CA VAL A 38 -10.90 1.51 10.07
C VAL A 38 -11.96 2.49 9.58
N GLY A 39 -11.97 2.74 8.26
CA GLY A 39 -12.93 3.61 7.59
C GLY A 39 -14.36 3.09 7.53
N VAL A 40 -14.62 1.85 7.96
CA VAL A 40 -15.95 1.23 7.94
C VAL A 40 -16.46 0.98 9.36
N LEU A 41 -15.64 0.38 10.22
CA LEU A 41 -16.04 0.00 11.58
C LEU A 41 -16.20 1.21 12.50
N TRP A 42 -15.15 2.01 12.63
CA TRP A 42 -15.06 3.01 13.68
C TRP A 42 -15.98 4.23 13.50
N PRO A 43 -16.29 4.72 12.28
CA PRO A 43 -17.30 5.75 12.14
C PRO A 43 -18.66 5.31 12.67
N ASP A 44 -18.98 4.01 12.61
CA ASP A 44 -20.21 3.48 13.19
C ASP A 44 -20.14 3.40 14.72
N LEU A 45 -19.07 2.83 15.27
CA LEU A 45 -18.90 2.73 16.73
C LEU A 45 -18.87 4.11 17.41
N LEU A 46 -18.13 5.06 16.85
CA LEU A 46 -18.05 6.44 17.35
C LEU A 46 -19.41 7.15 17.31
N ARG A 47 -20.21 6.96 16.24
CA ARG A 47 -21.58 7.49 16.17
C ARG A 47 -22.52 6.92 17.23
N HIS A 48 -22.22 5.72 17.74
CA HIS A 48 -22.95 5.10 18.85
C HIS A 48 -22.38 5.47 20.23
N GLY A 49 -21.47 6.45 20.30
CA GLY A 49 -20.92 6.95 21.57
C GLY A 49 -19.87 6.03 22.20
N VAL A 50 -19.19 5.19 21.40
CA VAL A 50 -18.10 4.35 21.93
C VAL A 50 -16.89 5.21 22.27
N HIS A 51 -16.41 5.07 23.51
CA HIS A 51 -15.16 5.63 24.02
C HIS A 51 -14.15 4.51 24.28
N LEU A 52 -12.92 4.69 23.80
CA LEU A 52 -11.80 3.79 24.07
C LEU A 52 -11.16 4.13 25.41
N HIS A 53 -11.07 3.13 26.30
CA HIS A 53 -10.59 3.28 27.67
C HIS A 53 -9.13 2.84 27.80
N PHE A 54 -8.78 1.71 27.21
CA PHE A 54 -7.40 1.27 27.13
C PHE A 54 -7.19 0.46 25.85
N ALA A 55 -5.93 0.34 25.42
CA ALA A 55 -5.61 -0.48 24.28
C ALA A 55 -4.24 -1.13 24.41
N HIS A 56 -4.13 -2.41 24.05
CA HIS A 56 -2.85 -3.00 23.68
C HIS A 56 -2.64 -2.80 22.18
N ARG A 57 -1.52 -2.17 21.82
CA ARG A 57 -1.08 -2.07 20.43
C ARG A 57 -0.69 -3.46 19.90
N THR A 58 -0.26 -3.51 18.64
CA THR A 58 0.07 -4.78 17.98
C THR A 58 1.11 -5.59 18.77
N PHE A 59 0.76 -6.82 19.12
CA PHE A 59 1.66 -7.85 19.63
C PHE A 59 1.42 -9.16 18.87
N GLN A 60 2.38 -10.08 18.92
CA GLN A 60 2.24 -11.40 18.32
C GLN A 60 1.48 -12.34 19.25
N TRP A 61 0.45 -12.99 18.71
CA TRP A 61 -0.26 -14.03 19.46
C TRP A 61 0.65 -15.22 19.74
N SER A 62 0.60 -15.73 20.97
CA SER A 62 1.26 -16.97 21.37
C SER A 62 0.33 -17.76 22.29
N SER A 63 0.43 -19.09 22.24
CA SER A 63 -0.26 -20.03 23.11
C SER A 63 0.62 -21.25 23.35
N GLU A 64 0.34 -22.03 24.39
CA GLU A 64 1.02 -23.31 24.68
C GLU A 64 0.53 -24.48 23.81
N ALA A 65 -0.53 -24.27 23.02
CA ALA A 65 -1.09 -25.27 22.12
C ALA A 65 -0.20 -25.54 20.88
N SER A 66 -0.30 -26.77 20.35
CA SER A 66 0.30 -27.15 19.06
C SER A 66 -0.41 -26.44 17.90
N GLY A 67 0.35 -26.00 16.89
CA GLY A 67 -0.19 -25.30 15.71
C GLY A 67 -0.60 -23.84 15.97
N LYS A 68 0.29 -23.06 16.62
CA LYS A 68 0.04 -21.65 16.96
C LYS A 68 -0.40 -20.85 15.73
N ALA A 69 -1.49 -20.11 15.87
CA ALA A 69 -1.92 -19.17 14.85
C ALA A 69 -0.86 -18.07 14.67
N ALA A 70 -0.37 -17.88 13.44
CA ALA A 70 0.56 -16.81 13.09
C ALA A 70 -0.22 -15.50 12.85
N VAL A 71 -0.73 -14.90 13.93
CA VAL A 71 -1.55 -13.68 13.87
C VAL A 71 -1.03 -12.62 14.83
N HIS A 72 -1.19 -11.37 14.43
CA HIS A 72 -0.95 -10.19 15.25
C HIS A 72 -2.26 -9.68 15.85
N CYS A 73 -2.25 -9.42 17.15
CA CYS A 73 -3.43 -9.05 17.91
C CYS A 73 -3.33 -7.63 18.47
N VAL A 74 -4.48 -7.09 18.81
CA VAL A 74 -4.68 -5.91 19.66
C VAL A 74 -5.67 -6.28 20.76
N ILE A 75 -5.66 -5.53 21.87
CA ILE A 75 -6.71 -5.61 22.89
C ILE A 75 -7.35 -4.24 22.97
N ILE A 76 -8.67 -4.18 22.93
CA ILE A 76 -9.42 -2.93 22.89
C ILE A 76 -10.43 -2.92 24.03
N GLY A 77 -10.19 -2.08 25.03
CA GLY A 77 -11.12 -1.77 26.09
C GLY A 77 -11.98 -0.56 25.74
N PHE A 78 -13.30 -0.68 25.82
CA PHE A 78 -14.24 0.38 25.45
C PHE A 78 -15.55 0.35 26.27
N GLY A 79 -16.29 1.45 26.20
CA GLY A 79 -17.62 1.59 26.79
C GLY A 79 -18.35 2.81 26.24
N LEU A 80 -19.51 3.16 26.81
CA LEU A 80 -20.28 4.36 26.43
C LEU A 80 -20.05 5.56 27.35
N GLN A 81 -19.38 5.35 28.48
CA GLN A 81 -18.92 6.41 29.36
C GLN A 81 -17.45 6.70 29.08
N GLU A 82 -17.04 7.95 29.22
CA GLU A 82 -15.64 8.33 29.09
C GLU A 82 -14.82 7.77 30.26
N ALA A 83 -13.58 7.34 29.99
CA ALA A 83 -12.67 6.90 31.04
C ALA A 83 -11.96 8.10 31.67
N ALA A 84 -11.88 8.12 33.01
CA ALA A 84 -11.13 9.14 33.73
C ALA A 84 -9.62 9.12 33.41
N GLN A 85 -9.09 7.93 33.13
CA GLN A 85 -7.70 7.72 32.71
C GLN A 85 -7.69 6.72 31.55
N LYS A 86 -6.92 7.03 30.51
CA LYS A 86 -6.71 6.16 29.36
C LYS A 86 -5.27 5.66 29.32
N THR A 87 -5.10 4.39 28.96
CA THR A 87 -3.79 3.75 28.91
C THR A 87 -3.59 3.03 27.59
N ILE A 88 -2.47 3.29 26.93
CA ILE A 88 -2.00 2.52 25.78
C ILE A 88 -0.84 1.64 26.24
N PHE A 89 -0.90 0.35 25.94
CA PHE A 89 0.17 -0.60 26.15
C PHE A 89 0.94 -0.77 24.84
N GLU A 90 2.20 -0.33 24.86
CA GLU A 90 3.11 -0.40 23.71
C GLU A 90 4.10 -1.56 23.84
N TYR A 91 4.61 -2.02 22.70
CA TYR A 91 5.53 -3.15 22.60
C TYR A 91 6.75 -2.69 21.80
N GLU A 92 7.92 -2.63 22.43
CA GLU A 92 9.18 -2.39 21.72
C GLU A 92 9.50 -3.59 20.82
N ASN A 93 9.33 -4.79 21.38
CA ASN A 93 9.32 -6.05 20.68
C ASN A 93 7.89 -6.63 20.73
N ILE A 94 7.29 -6.94 19.58
CA ILE A 94 5.94 -7.50 19.50
C ILE A 94 5.79 -8.88 20.16
N GLN A 95 6.90 -9.56 20.47
CA GLN A 95 6.93 -10.79 21.28
C GLN A 95 7.26 -10.55 22.76
N GLY A 96 7.58 -9.31 23.13
CA GLY A 96 8.00 -8.93 24.48
C GLY A 96 6.87 -8.46 25.38
N GLU A 97 7.27 -7.93 26.54
CA GLU A 97 6.36 -7.34 27.52
C GLU A 97 5.85 -5.97 27.10
N ALA A 98 4.66 -5.63 27.57
CA ALA A 98 4.03 -4.37 27.25
C ALA A 98 4.42 -3.26 28.24
N HIS A 99 4.58 -2.04 27.75
CA HIS A 99 4.82 -0.85 28.56
C HIS A 99 3.60 0.06 28.56
N ALA A 100 3.09 0.40 29.74
CA ALA A 100 1.91 1.25 29.89
C ALA A 100 2.28 2.73 29.76
N ILE A 101 1.54 3.43 28.90
CA ILE A 101 1.68 4.87 28.64
C ILE A 101 0.33 5.54 28.86
N ALA A 102 0.32 6.62 29.64
CA ALA A 102 -0.87 7.45 29.81
C ALA A 102 -1.21 8.15 28.49
N ALA A 103 -2.49 8.15 28.11
CA ALA A 103 -2.96 8.76 26.89
C ALA A 103 -4.07 9.79 27.18
N ARG A 104 -4.12 10.87 26.41
CA ARG A 104 -5.20 11.86 26.49
C ARG A 104 -6.44 11.36 25.77
N ASN A 105 -6.25 10.73 24.61
CA ASN A 105 -7.27 10.00 23.89
C ASN A 105 -6.71 8.67 23.37
N ILE A 106 -7.57 7.74 23.00
CA ILE A 106 -7.16 6.58 22.19
C ILE A 106 -8.04 6.61 20.96
N ASN A 107 -7.43 6.78 19.79
CA ASN A 107 -8.17 6.86 18.54
C ASN A 107 -8.41 5.48 17.91
N PRO A 108 -9.17 5.38 16.80
CA PRO A 108 -9.40 4.14 16.05
C PRO A 108 -8.16 3.37 15.58
N TYR A 109 -6.98 3.99 15.61
CA TYR A 109 -5.69 3.42 15.25
C TYR A 109 -4.80 3.12 16.48
N LEU A 110 -5.40 3.19 17.67
CA LEU A 110 -4.78 2.92 18.98
C LEU A 110 -3.56 3.81 19.28
N VAL A 111 -3.63 5.08 18.87
CA VAL A 111 -2.63 6.11 19.22
C VAL A 111 -3.27 7.25 20.00
N ASP A 112 -2.45 7.99 20.75
CA ASP A 112 -2.86 9.20 21.46
C ASP A 112 -3.01 10.38 20.49
N ALA A 113 -4.16 10.42 19.82
CA ALA A 113 -4.51 11.42 18.81
C ALA A 113 -6.03 11.64 18.78
N PRO A 114 -6.54 12.67 18.08
CA PRO A 114 -7.98 12.85 17.88
C PRO A 114 -8.65 11.67 17.17
N ASN A 115 -9.97 11.50 17.36
CA ASN A 115 -10.81 10.46 16.74
C ASN A 115 -11.07 10.74 15.25
N ILE A 116 -10.00 10.76 14.46
CA ILE A 116 -10.02 11.06 13.03
C ILE A 116 -9.67 9.82 12.26
N ILE A 117 -10.32 9.68 11.12
CA ILE A 117 -10.17 8.54 10.25
C ILE A 117 -9.60 9.03 8.92
N ALA A 118 -8.50 8.41 8.50
CA ALA A 118 -7.92 8.64 7.20
C ALA A 118 -8.81 7.97 6.15
N GLU A 119 -9.75 8.74 5.60
CA GLU A 119 -10.65 8.27 4.55
C GLU A 119 -9.89 8.08 3.23
N GLY A 120 -10.25 7.04 2.49
CA GLY A 120 -9.56 6.73 1.24
C GLY A 120 -9.84 7.76 0.15
N ARG A 121 -8.78 8.27 -0.49
CA ARG A 121 -8.85 9.35 -1.48
C ARG A 121 -8.45 8.89 -2.88
N MET A 122 -9.13 9.43 -3.90
CA MET A 122 -8.78 9.14 -5.30
C MET A 122 -7.65 10.01 -5.84
N GLN A 123 -7.42 11.16 -5.20
CA GLN A 123 -6.34 12.09 -5.51
C GLN A 123 -5.54 12.39 -4.24
N PRO A 124 -4.24 12.70 -4.36
CA PRO A 124 -3.42 13.07 -3.22
C PRO A 124 -4.03 14.19 -2.37
N LEU A 125 -3.85 14.08 -1.05
CA LEU A 125 -4.26 15.08 -0.07
C LEU A 125 -3.41 16.34 -0.19
N SER A 126 -2.10 16.14 -0.34
CA SER A 126 -1.11 17.19 -0.54
C SER A 126 -0.70 17.28 -2.01
N ALA A 127 0.03 18.33 -2.39
CA ALA A 127 0.54 18.54 -3.75
C ALA A 127 1.70 17.58 -4.10
N SER A 128 1.43 16.27 -4.11
CA SER A 128 2.36 15.23 -4.53
C SER A 128 2.02 14.71 -5.93
N ARG A 129 2.99 14.06 -6.57
CA ARG A 129 2.78 13.38 -7.86
C ARG A 129 1.77 12.23 -7.71
N PRO A 130 0.99 11.89 -8.75
CA PRO A 130 0.04 10.79 -8.66
C PRO A 130 0.77 9.44 -8.62
N LEU A 131 0.35 8.55 -7.71
CA LEU A 131 0.77 7.15 -7.70
C LEU A 131 -0.25 6.28 -8.44
N ALA A 132 0.23 5.40 -9.30
CA ALA A 132 -0.59 4.45 -10.04
C ALA A 132 -0.11 3.01 -9.79
N ASN A 133 -0.99 2.03 -10.01
CA ASN A 133 -0.52 0.64 -10.15
C ASN A 133 0.25 0.49 -11.47
N GLY A 134 1.00 -0.59 -11.63
CA GLY A 134 1.56 -0.95 -12.94
C GLY A 134 0.51 -1.48 -13.91
N SER A 135 1.00 -1.95 -15.06
CA SER A 135 0.19 -2.40 -16.18
C SER A 135 -0.37 -3.81 -15.97
N ILE A 136 -1.56 -4.08 -16.50
CA ILE A 136 -2.24 -5.39 -16.39
C ILE A 136 -2.29 -6.07 -17.76
N PRO A 137 -1.56 -7.18 -17.97
CA PRO A 137 -1.60 -7.91 -19.23
C PRO A 137 -2.93 -8.65 -19.45
N ALA A 138 -3.41 -9.38 -18.43
CA ALA A 138 -4.56 -10.30 -18.51
C ALA A 138 -4.50 -11.15 -19.79
N ASP A 139 -3.42 -11.89 -19.89
CA ASP A 139 -2.90 -12.54 -21.09
C ASP A 139 -2.79 -14.06 -20.95
N GLY A 140 -3.14 -14.63 -19.81
CA GLY A 140 -2.98 -16.07 -19.54
C GLY A 140 -1.51 -16.52 -19.45
N GLY A 141 -0.54 -15.61 -19.32
CA GLY A 141 0.89 -15.92 -19.33
C GLY A 141 1.50 -16.04 -20.73
N HIS A 142 0.82 -15.55 -21.78
CA HIS A 142 1.30 -15.67 -23.16
C HIS A 142 2.17 -14.50 -23.63
N LEU A 143 2.06 -13.31 -23.03
CA LEU A 143 2.87 -12.13 -23.35
C LEU A 143 4.05 -11.93 -22.41
N ILE A 144 4.03 -12.56 -21.23
CA ILE A 144 5.15 -12.54 -20.27
C ILE A 144 6.03 -13.77 -20.49
N LEU A 145 7.34 -13.57 -20.46
CA LEU A 145 8.36 -14.56 -20.78
C LEU A 145 9.36 -14.63 -19.63
N GLU A 146 9.71 -15.86 -19.24
CA GLU A 146 10.91 -16.09 -18.44
C GLU A 146 12.16 -15.88 -19.32
N PRO A 147 13.35 -15.63 -18.73
CA PRO A 147 14.57 -15.38 -19.49
C PRO A 147 14.88 -16.45 -20.55
N ALA A 148 14.73 -17.73 -20.23
CA ALA A 148 14.95 -18.83 -21.16
C ALA A 148 13.95 -18.86 -22.34
N ASP A 149 12.68 -18.50 -22.09
CA ASP A 149 11.66 -18.43 -23.14
C ASP A 149 11.92 -17.26 -24.09
N LYS A 150 12.41 -16.14 -23.54
CA LYS A 150 12.84 -14.98 -24.32
C LYS A 150 14.02 -15.34 -25.24
N ASP A 151 15.04 -16.03 -24.73
CA ASP A 151 16.19 -16.44 -25.53
C ASP A 151 15.79 -17.43 -26.64
N THR A 152 14.90 -18.38 -26.31
CA THR A 152 14.33 -19.33 -27.29
C THR A 152 13.52 -18.62 -28.38
N LEU A 153 12.74 -17.60 -28.00
CA LEU A 153 11.97 -16.79 -28.95
C LEU A 153 12.89 -16.00 -29.89
N ILE A 154 13.93 -15.35 -29.37
CA ILE A 154 14.87 -14.57 -30.20
C ILE A 154 15.66 -15.47 -31.15
N ALA A 155 16.06 -16.67 -30.71
CA ALA A 155 16.78 -17.62 -31.56
C ALA A 155 15.94 -18.09 -32.76
N SER A 156 14.62 -18.22 -32.58
CA SER A 156 13.69 -18.60 -33.65
C SER A 156 13.16 -17.41 -34.46
N GLU A 157 12.97 -16.26 -33.82
CA GLU A 157 12.41 -15.04 -34.43
C GLU A 157 13.21 -13.79 -34.00
N PRO A 158 14.37 -13.52 -34.62
CA PRO A 158 15.22 -12.40 -34.22
C PRO A 158 14.53 -11.02 -34.30
N ILE A 159 13.56 -10.87 -35.21
CA ILE A 159 12.78 -9.62 -35.36
C ILE A 159 11.97 -9.28 -34.09
N ALA A 160 11.64 -10.28 -33.27
CA ALA A 160 10.89 -10.09 -32.02
C ALA A 160 11.68 -9.33 -30.94
N GLU A 161 13.02 -9.29 -31.04
CA GLU A 161 13.88 -8.63 -30.05
C GLU A 161 13.49 -7.17 -29.82
N LYS A 162 13.17 -6.42 -30.89
CA LYS A 162 12.77 -5.01 -30.79
C LYS A 162 11.42 -4.78 -30.09
N TRP A 163 10.62 -5.84 -29.94
CA TRP A 163 9.32 -5.81 -29.28
C TRP A 163 9.37 -6.39 -27.87
N LEU A 164 10.54 -6.81 -27.41
CA LEU A 164 10.75 -7.29 -26.05
C LEU A 164 11.17 -6.13 -25.15
N ARG A 165 10.52 -6.05 -23.99
CA ARG A 165 10.88 -5.11 -22.93
C ARG A 165 11.10 -5.86 -21.62
N PRO A 166 12.04 -5.44 -20.77
CA PRO A 166 12.12 -5.93 -19.39
C PRO A 166 10.78 -5.75 -18.68
N TYR A 167 10.41 -6.69 -17.82
CA TYR A 167 9.15 -6.70 -17.08
C TYR A 167 9.40 -7.05 -15.62
N LEU A 168 8.94 -6.19 -14.70
CA LEU A 168 9.14 -6.38 -13.27
C LEU A 168 7.83 -6.28 -12.49
N GLY A 169 7.58 -7.28 -11.65
CA GLY A 169 6.65 -7.18 -10.52
C GLY A 169 7.37 -6.81 -9.22
N ALA A 170 6.62 -6.75 -8.12
CA ALA A 170 7.18 -6.38 -6.81
C ALA A 170 8.33 -7.31 -6.38
N GLU A 171 8.11 -8.62 -6.53
CA GLU A 171 9.09 -9.63 -6.13
C GLU A 171 10.39 -9.53 -6.94
N GLY A 172 10.25 -9.45 -8.28
CA GLY A 172 11.38 -9.33 -9.18
C GLY A 172 12.15 -8.03 -8.98
N PHE A 173 11.46 -6.93 -8.68
CA PHE A 173 12.10 -5.67 -8.36
C PHE A 173 12.94 -5.75 -7.06
N ILE A 174 12.40 -6.37 -6.01
CA ILE A 174 13.09 -6.51 -4.72
C ILE A 174 14.30 -7.44 -4.84
N HIS A 175 14.20 -8.53 -5.60
CA HIS A 175 15.23 -9.56 -5.71
C HIS A 175 16.09 -9.47 -6.97
N ASN A 176 15.98 -8.37 -7.74
CA ASN A 176 16.68 -8.17 -9.00
C ASN A 176 16.47 -9.31 -10.03
N GLN A 177 15.25 -9.84 -10.10
CA GLN A 177 14.86 -10.93 -11.01
C GLN A 177 13.97 -10.40 -12.13
N TYR A 178 14.54 -10.30 -13.32
CA TYR A 178 13.85 -9.80 -14.51
C TYR A 178 13.09 -10.90 -15.24
N ARG A 179 11.85 -10.57 -15.63
CA ARG A 179 11.14 -11.22 -16.72
C ARG A 179 11.13 -10.30 -17.94
N TYR A 180 10.55 -10.77 -19.02
CA TYR A 180 10.39 -9.99 -20.24
C TYR A 180 8.93 -10.01 -20.67
N CYS A 181 8.51 -9.00 -21.43
CA CYS A 181 7.20 -9.02 -22.07
C CYS A 181 7.28 -8.61 -23.53
N LEU A 182 6.39 -9.19 -24.33
CA LEU A 182 6.08 -8.73 -25.68
C LEU A 182 5.25 -7.44 -25.60
N TRP A 183 5.90 -6.30 -25.79
CA TRP A 183 5.29 -4.98 -25.75
C TRP A 183 4.89 -4.49 -27.15
N LEU A 184 3.76 -5.00 -27.65
CA LEU A 184 3.33 -4.85 -29.05
C LEU A 184 2.43 -3.62 -29.32
N LEU A 185 2.39 -2.63 -28.41
CA LEU A 185 1.42 -1.51 -28.45
C LEU A 185 1.37 -0.80 -29.82
N ASN A 186 2.54 -0.61 -30.43
CA ASN A 186 2.74 0.09 -31.69
C ASN A 186 3.36 -0.82 -32.78
N CYS A 187 3.24 -2.14 -32.65
CA CYS A 187 3.77 -3.09 -33.62
C CYS A 187 2.99 -3.02 -34.94
N PRO A 188 3.63 -2.63 -36.07
CA PRO A 188 2.96 -2.57 -37.36
C PRO A 188 2.49 -3.97 -37.81
N PRO A 189 1.29 -4.11 -38.41
CA PRO A 189 0.77 -5.42 -38.83
C PRO A 189 1.67 -6.17 -39.82
N ASN A 190 2.37 -5.45 -40.70
CA ASN A 190 3.31 -6.04 -41.66
C ASN A 190 4.53 -6.66 -40.97
N GLU A 191 4.95 -6.14 -39.82
CA GLU A 191 6.03 -6.72 -39.04
C GLU A 191 5.54 -7.85 -38.15
N LEU A 192 4.39 -7.67 -37.49
CA LEU A 192 3.78 -8.71 -36.65
C LEU A 192 3.55 -10.00 -37.45
N ARG A 193 3.14 -9.88 -38.72
CA ARG A 193 2.97 -11.02 -39.63
C ARG A 193 4.24 -11.81 -39.94
N LEU A 194 5.42 -11.22 -39.70
CA LEU A 194 6.71 -11.89 -39.90
C LEU A 194 7.16 -12.68 -38.66
N MET A 195 6.38 -12.65 -37.57
CA MET A 195 6.69 -13.30 -36.30
C MET A 195 5.61 -14.35 -35.94
N PRO A 196 5.58 -15.53 -36.62
CA PRO A 196 4.54 -16.53 -36.42
C PRO A 196 4.39 -17.05 -34.97
N ALA A 197 5.47 -17.22 -34.21
CA ALA A 197 5.45 -17.61 -32.81
C ALA A 197 4.88 -16.50 -31.92
N VAL A 198 5.20 -15.23 -32.20
CA VAL A 198 4.54 -14.09 -31.55
C VAL A 198 3.04 -14.06 -31.88
N LEU A 199 2.64 -14.31 -33.14
CA LEU A 199 1.24 -14.40 -33.52
C LEU A 199 0.48 -15.52 -32.80
N GLN A 200 1.10 -16.69 -32.62
CA GLN A 200 0.51 -17.78 -31.84
C GLN A 200 0.26 -17.35 -30.39
N ARG A 201 1.19 -16.62 -29.77
CA ARG A 201 1.00 -16.06 -28.42
C ARG A 201 -0.15 -15.05 -28.39
N VAL A 202 -0.22 -14.15 -29.37
CA VAL A 202 -1.31 -13.17 -29.50
C VAL A 202 -2.66 -13.87 -29.66
N GLU A 203 -2.74 -14.96 -30.42
CA GLU A 203 -3.97 -15.75 -30.56
C GLU A 203 -4.36 -16.43 -29.23
N ALA A 204 -3.38 -17.00 -28.52
CA ALA A 204 -3.63 -17.60 -27.21
C ALA A 204 -4.15 -16.57 -26.18
N VAL A 205 -3.67 -15.32 -26.22
CA VAL A 205 -4.24 -14.21 -25.44
C VAL A 205 -5.71 -13.95 -25.81
N ARG A 206 -6.02 -13.91 -27.11
CA ARG A 206 -7.39 -13.70 -27.61
C ARG A 206 -8.33 -14.77 -27.06
N GLU A 207 -7.95 -16.04 -27.19
CA GLU A 207 -8.73 -17.17 -26.71
C GLU A 207 -8.92 -17.15 -25.18
N PHE A 208 -7.84 -16.88 -24.43
CA PHE A 208 -7.90 -16.74 -22.98
C PHE A 208 -8.91 -15.67 -22.56
N ARG A 209 -8.86 -14.50 -23.19
CA ARG A 209 -9.75 -13.37 -22.88
C ARG A 209 -11.20 -13.68 -23.22
N LEU A 210 -11.48 -14.34 -24.36
CA LEU A 210 -12.84 -14.75 -24.75
C LEU A 210 -13.48 -15.70 -23.74
N LYS A 211 -12.68 -16.56 -23.09
CA LYS A 211 -13.13 -17.50 -22.05
C LYS A 211 -13.41 -16.82 -20.69
N SER A 212 -13.11 -15.52 -20.54
CA SER A 212 -13.27 -14.83 -19.25
C SER A 212 -14.74 -14.65 -18.84
N SER A 213 -15.04 -14.84 -17.56
CA SER A 213 -16.35 -14.50 -16.98
C SER A 213 -16.62 -12.99 -16.95
N LYS A 214 -15.59 -12.15 -16.97
CA LYS A 214 -15.71 -10.68 -16.94
C LYS A 214 -15.94 -10.14 -18.36
N ALA A 215 -17.07 -9.44 -18.57
CA ALA A 215 -17.41 -8.82 -19.86
C ALA A 215 -16.29 -7.92 -20.39
N ALA A 216 -15.78 -7.00 -19.55
CA ALA A 216 -14.69 -6.10 -19.92
C ALA A 216 -13.38 -6.82 -20.32
N THR A 217 -13.13 -8.04 -19.84
CA THR A 217 -11.98 -8.83 -20.28
C THR A 217 -12.24 -9.48 -21.64
N ARG A 218 -13.46 -9.98 -21.88
CA ARG A 218 -13.87 -10.53 -23.18
C ARG A 218 -13.79 -9.48 -24.29
N ASP A 219 -14.25 -8.26 -24.02
CA ASP A 219 -14.20 -7.16 -25.01
C ASP A 219 -12.76 -6.87 -25.45
N LYS A 220 -11.80 -6.98 -24.52
CA LYS A 220 -10.37 -6.76 -24.80
C LYS A 220 -9.71 -7.91 -25.58
N ALA A 221 -10.43 -8.98 -25.89
CA ALA A 221 -9.98 -9.97 -26.86
C ALA A 221 -9.87 -9.38 -28.28
N ALA A 222 -10.59 -8.28 -28.58
CA ALA A 222 -10.46 -7.57 -29.86
C ALA A 222 -9.09 -6.87 -30.04
N THR A 223 -8.34 -6.65 -28.95
CA THR A 223 -7.00 -6.05 -28.98
C THR A 223 -6.00 -6.93 -28.24
N PRO A 224 -5.71 -8.15 -28.73
CA PRO A 224 -4.92 -9.16 -28.01
C PRO A 224 -3.43 -8.81 -27.94
N THR A 225 -2.94 -7.92 -28.80
CA THR A 225 -1.56 -7.40 -28.78
C THR A 225 -1.30 -6.39 -27.66
N ARG A 226 -2.35 -5.89 -26.99
CA ARG A 226 -2.24 -4.85 -25.96
C ARG A 226 -2.49 -5.44 -24.58
N PHE A 227 -1.77 -4.91 -23.59
CA PHE A 227 -2.14 -5.11 -22.19
C PHE A 227 -3.53 -4.52 -21.95
N THR A 228 -4.32 -5.19 -21.11
CA THR A 228 -5.68 -4.74 -20.83
C THR A 228 -5.75 -3.40 -20.10
N GLU A 229 -4.73 -3.08 -19.30
CA GLU A 229 -4.56 -1.77 -18.68
C GLU A 229 -3.12 -1.36 -18.86
N ASN A 230 -2.88 -0.38 -19.75
CA ASN A 230 -1.56 0.22 -19.92
C ASN A 230 -1.45 1.45 -19.01
N ARG A 231 -0.54 1.39 -18.04
CA ARG A 231 -0.21 2.50 -17.14
C ARG A 231 1.25 2.92 -17.26
N GLN A 232 2.00 2.31 -18.17
CA GLN A 232 3.42 2.58 -18.33
C GLN A 232 3.63 4.03 -18.79
N PRO A 233 4.57 4.79 -18.19
CA PRO A 233 5.00 6.08 -18.71
C PRO A 233 5.51 5.95 -20.15
N VAL A 234 5.31 6.98 -20.96
CA VAL A 234 5.72 6.96 -22.37
C VAL A 234 7.24 7.08 -22.49
N ASP A 235 7.86 7.91 -21.65
CA ASP A 235 9.29 8.18 -21.62
C ASP A 235 9.79 8.43 -20.18
N GLY A 236 11.10 8.68 -20.06
CA GLY A 236 11.72 9.09 -18.80
C GLY A 236 11.93 7.96 -17.79
N ILE A 237 11.80 8.34 -16.51
CA ILE A 237 11.96 7.45 -15.36
C ILE A 237 10.73 7.52 -14.47
N TYR A 238 10.50 6.46 -13.71
CA TYR A 238 9.49 6.42 -12.66
C TYR A 238 10.08 5.84 -11.38
N LEU A 239 9.50 6.23 -10.26
CA LEU A 239 9.79 5.61 -8.97
C LEU A 239 8.92 4.37 -8.80
N ALA A 240 9.55 3.22 -8.64
CA ALA A 240 8.93 1.92 -8.48
C ALA A 240 8.74 1.59 -6.99
N LEU A 241 7.52 1.21 -6.61
CA LEU A 241 7.13 0.93 -5.23
C LEU A 241 6.39 -0.43 -5.15
N PRO A 242 6.97 -1.43 -4.47
CA PRO A 242 6.32 -2.73 -4.28
C PRO A 242 4.99 -2.60 -3.55
N ARG A 243 3.92 -3.13 -4.14
CA ARG A 243 2.60 -3.15 -3.47
C ARG A 243 2.60 -4.07 -2.25
N THR A 244 3.38 -5.13 -2.26
CA THR A 244 3.50 -6.05 -1.12
C THR A 244 4.96 -6.23 -0.76
N SER A 245 5.27 -6.06 0.52
CA SER A 245 6.62 -6.19 1.04
C SER A 245 6.59 -6.76 2.46
N SER A 246 7.66 -7.46 2.85
CA SER A 246 7.82 -7.98 4.21
C SER A 246 7.70 -6.88 5.25
N GLU A 247 7.02 -7.20 6.34
CA GLU A 247 6.83 -6.37 7.52
C GLU A 247 8.09 -6.21 8.35
N ASN A 248 9.07 -7.12 8.19
CA ASN A 248 10.33 -7.12 8.92
C ASN A 248 11.26 -5.99 8.47
N ARG A 249 11.12 -5.51 7.23
CA ARG A 249 11.99 -4.44 6.72
C ARG A 249 11.65 -3.11 7.40
N PHE A 250 12.69 -2.41 7.85
CA PHE A 250 12.53 -1.08 8.46
C PHE A 250 11.99 -0.04 7.46
N TYR A 251 12.33 -0.16 6.18
CA TYR A 251 11.83 0.67 5.08
C TYR A 251 11.27 -0.22 3.97
N ILE A 252 10.25 0.24 3.25
CA ILE A 252 9.86 -0.40 1.99
C ILE A 252 10.93 -0.09 0.94
N PRO A 253 11.56 -1.10 0.32
CA PRO A 253 12.53 -0.86 -0.73
C PRO A 253 11.83 -0.33 -1.98
N ILE A 254 12.16 0.90 -2.36
CA ILE A 254 11.70 1.55 -3.60
C ILE A 254 12.91 2.05 -4.38
N GLY A 255 12.75 2.36 -5.66
CA GLY A 255 13.86 2.79 -6.51
C GLY A 255 13.44 3.22 -7.90
N PHE A 256 14.33 3.88 -8.61
CA PHE A 256 14.05 4.41 -9.94
C PHE A 256 14.21 3.33 -11.02
N LEU A 257 13.29 3.32 -11.98
CA LEU A 257 13.34 2.51 -13.19
C LEU A 257 13.08 3.38 -14.42
N SER A 258 13.68 3.03 -15.55
CA SER A 258 13.37 3.64 -16.84
C SER A 258 11.98 3.23 -17.31
N SER A 259 11.30 4.09 -18.08
CA SER A 259 10.04 3.77 -18.77
C SER A 259 10.13 2.55 -19.69
N GLU A 260 11.34 2.10 -20.04
CA GLU A 260 11.56 0.89 -20.83
C GLU A 260 11.40 -0.41 -20.04
N VAL A 261 11.41 -0.35 -18.71
CA VAL A 261 11.08 -1.48 -17.84
C VAL A 261 9.58 -1.43 -17.56
N ILE A 262 8.84 -2.41 -18.05
CA ILE A 262 7.38 -2.46 -17.89
C ILE A 262 7.04 -2.91 -16.47
N ALA A 263 6.34 -2.05 -15.72
CA ALA A 263 5.89 -2.37 -14.37
C ALA A 263 4.64 -3.27 -14.42
N ALA A 264 4.68 -4.40 -13.71
CA ALA A 264 3.52 -5.25 -13.46
C ALA A 264 2.54 -4.59 -12.49
N ASN A 265 1.29 -5.05 -12.47
CA ASN A 265 0.21 -4.50 -11.62
C ASN A 265 0.55 -4.36 -10.13
N ASP A 266 1.39 -5.25 -9.59
CA ASP A 266 1.83 -5.27 -8.20
C ASP A 266 3.09 -4.43 -7.93
N LEU A 267 3.72 -3.87 -8.97
CA LEU A 267 4.74 -2.83 -8.85
C LEU A 267 4.10 -1.47 -9.16
N GLN A 268 3.87 -0.69 -8.12
CA GLN A 268 3.27 0.63 -8.26
C GLN A 268 4.30 1.63 -8.76
N ILE A 269 3.84 2.68 -9.44
CA ILE A 269 4.69 3.66 -10.10
C ILE A 269 4.28 5.07 -9.69
N VAL A 270 5.28 5.93 -9.52
CA VAL A 270 5.12 7.39 -9.47
C VAL A 270 5.90 7.96 -10.66
N PRO A 271 5.20 8.30 -11.77
CA PRO A 271 5.83 8.89 -12.94
C PRO A 271 6.47 10.23 -12.61
N ASP A 272 7.57 10.56 -13.29
CA ASP A 272 8.31 11.82 -13.16
C ASP A 272 8.78 12.15 -11.73
N ALA A 273 8.80 11.15 -10.83
CA ALA A 273 9.28 11.33 -9.47
C ALA A 273 10.76 11.72 -9.44
N GLY A 274 11.11 12.64 -8.54
CA GLY A 274 12.48 13.04 -8.26
C GLY A 274 12.98 12.52 -6.92
N LEU A 275 14.16 13.00 -6.52
CA LEU A 275 14.80 12.65 -5.25
C LEU A 275 13.96 13.07 -4.04
N TYR A 276 13.15 14.13 -4.15
CA TYR A 276 12.26 14.55 -3.07
C TYR A 276 11.18 13.50 -2.78
N GLU A 277 10.47 13.01 -3.80
CA GLU A 277 9.46 11.96 -3.60
C GLU A 277 10.11 10.68 -3.08
N PHE A 278 11.27 10.29 -3.62
CA PHE A 278 12.02 9.15 -3.11
C PHE A 278 12.37 9.33 -1.62
N GLY A 279 12.90 10.50 -1.25
CA GLY A 279 13.31 10.80 0.12
C GLY A 279 12.16 10.77 1.12
N ILE A 280 11.02 11.37 0.77
CA ILE A 280 9.82 11.30 1.62
C ILE A 280 9.34 9.85 1.74
N LEU A 281 9.25 9.11 0.62
CA LEU A 281 8.69 7.77 0.62
C LEU A 281 9.63 6.70 1.23
N THR A 282 10.90 7.03 1.46
CA THR A 282 11.87 6.16 2.14
C THR A 282 12.22 6.60 3.57
N SER A 283 11.40 7.48 4.15
CA SER A 283 11.57 7.98 5.52
C SER A 283 10.81 7.16 6.56
N VAL A 284 11.28 7.18 7.80
CA VAL A 284 10.55 6.62 8.96
C VAL A 284 9.20 7.30 9.18
N MET A 285 9.08 8.58 8.81
CA MET A 285 7.81 9.31 8.84
C MET A 285 6.79 8.68 7.89
N HIS A 286 7.19 8.36 6.66
CA HIS A 286 6.30 7.65 5.77
C HIS A 286 5.99 6.24 6.29
N MET A 287 6.99 5.51 6.78
CA MET A 287 6.78 4.18 7.34
C MET A 287 5.76 4.18 8.48
N ALA A 288 5.81 5.16 9.38
CA ALA A 288 4.84 5.35 10.46
C ALA A 288 3.39 5.49 9.91
N TRP A 289 3.20 6.32 8.87
CA TRP A 289 1.90 6.47 8.22
C TRP A 289 1.44 5.17 7.52
N MET A 290 2.35 4.56 6.77
CA MET A 290 2.09 3.39 5.94
C MET A 290 1.66 2.19 6.80
N LYS A 291 2.34 1.94 7.93
CA LYS A 291 2.04 0.83 8.85
C LYS A 291 0.61 0.83 9.39
N ILE A 292 0.01 2.01 9.51
CA ILE A 292 -1.34 2.23 10.05
C ILE A 292 -2.40 2.30 8.96
N THR A 293 -2.07 2.94 7.84
CA THR A 293 -3.06 3.22 6.77
C THR A 293 -3.07 2.20 5.63
N SER A 294 -2.02 1.39 5.50
CA SER A 294 -1.98 0.31 4.52
C SER A 294 -2.81 -0.88 4.99
N GLY A 295 -3.27 -1.68 4.02
CA GLY A 295 -3.75 -3.01 4.33
C GLY A 295 -2.61 -3.96 4.64
N ARG A 296 -2.95 -5.21 4.94
CA ARG A 296 -2.00 -6.32 5.07
C ARG A 296 -2.40 -7.49 4.17
N LEU A 297 -1.43 -8.29 3.78
CA LEU A 297 -1.65 -9.63 3.25
C LEU A 297 -0.99 -10.60 4.22
N GLU A 298 -1.80 -11.30 5.00
CA GLU A 298 -1.34 -11.92 6.25
C GLU A 298 -0.74 -10.82 7.14
N SER A 299 0.56 -10.88 7.44
CA SER A 299 1.28 -9.84 8.17
C SER A 299 2.05 -8.86 7.27
N ARG A 300 2.24 -9.20 5.98
CA ARG A 300 3.00 -8.39 5.02
C ARG A 300 2.30 -7.07 4.73
N TYR A 301 3.06 -5.99 4.57
CA TYR A 301 2.51 -4.70 4.15
C TYR A 301 1.82 -4.85 2.79
N ARG A 302 0.63 -4.26 2.64
CA ARG A 302 -0.04 -4.12 1.35
C ARG A 302 -0.34 -2.66 1.09
N TYR A 303 0.61 -2.01 0.43
CA TYR A 303 0.58 -0.59 0.13
C TYR A 303 -0.64 -0.21 -0.71
N SER A 304 -1.19 0.97 -0.43
CA SER A 304 -2.41 1.46 -1.05
C SER A 304 -2.25 2.90 -1.52
N ALA A 305 -2.42 3.12 -2.83
CA ALA A 305 -2.52 4.47 -3.37
C ALA A 305 -3.64 5.25 -2.65
N LYS A 306 -4.81 4.63 -2.53
CA LYS A 306 -6.03 5.26 -2.02
C LYS A 306 -5.96 5.62 -0.53
N TYR A 307 -5.45 4.69 0.28
CA TYR A 307 -5.53 4.80 1.74
C TYR A 307 -4.23 5.29 2.39
N THR A 308 -3.10 5.17 1.70
CA THR A 308 -1.78 5.48 2.26
C THR A 308 -1.13 6.65 1.55
N TYR A 309 -0.85 6.52 0.25
CA TYR A 309 -0.16 7.57 -0.50
C TYR A 309 -1.02 8.83 -0.60
N ASN A 310 -2.27 8.67 -1.04
CA ASN A 310 -3.16 9.79 -1.29
C ASN A 310 -3.65 10.46 0.00
N THR A 311 -3.46 9.84 1.16
CA THR A 311 -3.87 10.39 2.46
C THR A 311 -2.68 10.91 3.26
N LEU A 312 -1.44 10.63 2.83
CA LEU A 312 -0.24 11.10 3.50
C LEU A 312 -0.29 12.63 3.57
N PRO A 313 -0.22 13.23 4.77
CA PRO A 313 -0.03 14.67 4.88
C PRO A 313 1.45 14.97 4.63
N TRP A 314 1.81 15.29 3.38
CA TRP A 314 3.19 15.64 3.01
C TRP A 314 3.66 16.91 3.73
N PRO A 315 4.98 17.14 3.89
CA PRO A 315 5.48 18.38 4.46
C PRO A 315 5.34 19.52 3.44
N GLU A 316 5.41 20.76 3.94
CA GLU A 316 5.50 21.98 3.14
C GLU A 316 6.91 22.58 3.32
N PRO A 317 7.97 21.96 2.74
CA PRO A 317 9.34 22.37 2.98
C PRO A 317 9.66 23.70 2.29
N SER A 318 10.57 24.48 2.87
CA SER A 318 11.30 25.51 2.13
C SER A 318 12.20 24.89 1.05
N ASP A 319 12.65 25.69 0.09
CA ASP A 319 13.58 25.24 -0.96
C ASP A 319 14.86 24.61 -0.36
N THR A 320 15.39 25.20 0.71
CA THR A 320 16.55 24.65 1.43
C THR A 320 16.26 23.29 2.06
N GLN A 321 15.08 23.12 2.67
CA GLN A 321 14.68 21.84 3.26
C GLN A 321 14.46 20.77 2.18
N ARG A 322 13.83 21.14 1.06
CA ARG A 322 13.67 20.27 -0.11
C ARG A 322 15.03 19.82 -0.63
N GLN A 323 15.96 20.75 -0.86
CA GLN A 323 17.32 20.41 -1.31
C GLN A 323 18.06 19.51 -0.32
N THR A 324 17.87 19.73 0.99
CA THR A 324 18.48 18.88 2.02
C THR A 324 17.95 17.44 1.96
N ILE A 325 16.64 17.28 1.76
CA ILE A 325 16.01 15.96 1.56
C ILE A 325 16.55 15.31 0.29
N GLU A 326 16.64 16.05 -0.81
CA GLU A 326 17.12 15.51 -2.09
C GLU A 326 18.59 15.06 -2.01
N THR A 327 19.45 15.82 -1.35
CA THR A 327 20.85 15.43 -1.08
C THR A 327 20.92 14.17 -0.21
N ALA A 328 20.11 14.08 0.85
CA ALA A 328 20.08 12.90 1.72
C ALA A 328 19.51 11.67 1.00
N ALA A 329 18.51 11.86 0.13
CA ALA A 329 17.96 10.83 -0.74
C ALA A 329 19.01 10.30 -1.72
N GLN A 330 19.80 11.19 -2.34
CA GLN A 330 20.91 10.77 -3.19
C GLN A 330 21.94 9.94 -2.39
N ALA A 331 22.28 10.35 -1.17
CA ALA A 331 23.19 9.58 -0.32
C ALA A 331 22.68 8.16 0.00
N VAL A 332 21.36 7.96 0.09
CA VAL A 332 20.76 6.61 0.21
C VAL A 332 21.01 5.78 -1.06
N LEU A 333 20.85 6.38 -2.24
CA LEU A 333 21.14 5.70 -3.51
C LEU A 333 22.63 5.39 -3.67
N ASP A 334 23.49 6.34 -3.30
CA ASP A 334 24.96 6.18 -3.36
C ASP A 334 25.41 5.06 -2.41
N ALA A 335 24.84 4.99 -1.21
CA ALA A 335 25.12 3.92 -0.26
C ALA A 335 24.70 2.54 -0.79
N ARG A 336 23.58 2.44 -1.52
CA ARG A 336 23.20 1.19 -2.21
C ARG A 336 24.19 0.83 -3.31
N ALA A 337 24.69 1.82 -4.06
CA ALA A 337 25.60 1.61 -5.19
C ALA A 337 26.98 1.04 -4.77
N LEU A 338 27.35 1.14 -3.49
CA LEU A 338 28.54 0.48 -2.93
C LEU A 338 28.46 -1.05 -2.97
N PHE A 339 27.27 -1.62 -3.15
CA PHE A 339 27.01 -3.06 -3.09
C PHE A 339 26.36 -3.57 -4.39
N PRO A 340 27.06 -3.53 -5.55
CA PRO A 340 26.46 -3.78 -6.86
C PRO A 340 25.91 -5.21 -7.07
N ASN A 341 26.35 -6.18 -6.26
CA ASN A 341 25.90 -7.56 -6.34
C ASN A 341 24.76 -7.89 -5.34
N ALA A 342 24.39 -6.94 -4.48
CA ALA A 342 23.34 -7.12 -3.49
C ALA A 342 21.98 -6.70 -4.07
N THR A 343 20.93 -7.48 -3.77
CA THR A 343 19.56 -7.12 -4.11
C THR A 343 19.00 -6.11 -3.11
N LEU A 344 17.85 -5.50 -3.44
CA LEU A 344 17.13 -4.69 -2.45
C LEU A 344 16.62 -5.54 -1.28
N ALA A 345 16.42 -6.84 -1.48
CA ALA A 345 16.10 -7.76 -0.38
C ALA A 345 17.25 -7.83 0.62
N ASP A 346 18.49 -8.01 0.13
CA ASP A 346 19.69 -8.13 0.97
C ASP A 346 19.98 -6.82 1.68
N LEU A 347 19.94 -5.70 0.95
CA LEU A 347 20.27 -4.37 1.49
C LEU A 347 19.28 -3.87 2.54
N TYR A 348 18.05 -4.37 2.53
CA TYR A 348 17.01 -3.97 3.49
C TYR A 348 16.60 -5.09 4.44
N ASP A 349 17.39 -6.17 4.51
CA ASP A 349 17.26 -7.15 5.58
C ASP A 349 17.70 -6.50 6.92
N PRO A 350 16.91 -6.60 7.99
CA PRO A 350 17.21 -5.97 9.27
C PRO A 350 18.57 -6.33 9.88
N LEU A 351 19.09 -7.52 9.59
CA LEU A 351 20.36 -8.01 10.13
C LEU A 351 21.53 -7.77 9.16
N ALA A 352 21.26 -7.75 7.86
CA ALA A 352 22.30 -7.57 6.84
C ALA A 352 22.42 -6.13 6.28
N MET A 353 21.50 -5.22 6.64
CA MET A 353 21.52 -3.82 6.16
C MET A 353 22.87 -3.15 6.47
N PRO A 354 23.63 -2.69 5.45
CA PRO A 354 24.96 -2.15 5.68
C PRO A 354 24.96 -0.85 6.51
N PRO A 355 25.95 -0.63 7.40
CA PRO A 355 26.02 0.58 8.23
C PRO A 355 26.03 1.90 7.43
N GLU A 356 26.57 1.91 6.23
CA GLU A 356 26.55 3.05 5.29
C GLU A 356 25.10 3.42 4.94
N LEU A 357 24.29 2.42 4.60
CA LEU A 357 22.90 2.59 4.23
C LEU A 357 22.04 2.98 5.45
N VAL A 358 22.30 2.40 6.62
CA VAL A 358 21.65 2.79 7.88
C VAL A 358 21.90 4.27 8.17
N ARG A 359 23.16 4.73 8.10
CA ARG A 359 23.52 6.14 8.35
C ARG A 359 22.91 7.10 7.32
N ALA A 360 22.82 6.68 6.06
CA ALA A 360 22.18 7.46 5.01
C ALA A 360 20.68 7.66 5.31
N HIS A 361 19.96 6.59 5.68
CA HIS A 361 18.55 6.68 6.08
C HIS A 361 18.35 7.55 7.32
N GLN A 362 19.15 7.37 8.38
CA GLN A 362 19.05 8.23 9.58
C GLN A 362 19.24 9.72 9.25
N THR A 363 20.08 10.04 8.26
CA THR A 363 20.30 11.42 7.80
C THR A 363 19.08 11.93 7.03
N LEU A 364 18.53 11.11 6.14
CA LEU A 364 17.29 11.41 5.43
C LEU A 364 16.12 11.62 6.41
N ASP A 365 15.97 10.76 7.42
CA ASP A 365 14.90 10.86 8.42
C ASP A 365 14.97 12.18 9.18
N ARG A 366 16.16 12.61 9.61
CA ARG A 366 16.34 13.93 10.26
C ARG A 366 15.95 15.07 9.33
N ALA A 367 16.29 14.99 8.04
CA ALA A 367 15.92 16.01 7.05
C ALA A 367 14.40 16.05 6.84
N VAL A 368 13.74 14.89 6.79
CA VAL A 368 12.29 14.79 6.65
C VAL A 368 11.56 15.26 7.92
N ASP A 369 12.00 14.84 9.10
CA ASP A 369 11.45 15.32 10.38
C ASP A 369 11.54 16.86 10.46
N ALA A 370 12.68 17.44 10.04
CA ALA A 370 12.88 18.89 9.99
C ALA A 370 11.95 19.59 9.00
N ALA A 371 11.66 18.99 7.84
CA ALA A 371 10.67 19.51 6.88
C ALA A 371 9.24 19.49 7.43
N TYR A 372 8.97 18.66 8.43
CA TYR A 372 7.73 18.70 9.20
C TYR A 372 7.78 19.66 10.41
N GLY A 373 8.85 20.45 10.57
CA GLY A 373 9.01 21.41 11.66
C GLY A 373 9.36 20.78 13.01
N LYS A 374 9.90 19.55 13.02
CA LYS A 374 10.28 18.83 14.23
C LYS A 374 11.77 18.48 14.18
N LYS A 375 12.47 18.59 15.31
CA LYS A 375 13.89 18.21 15.39
C LYS A 375 14.06 16.68 15.46
N SER A 376 13.14 16.03 16.16
CA SER A 376 13.05 14.58 16.30
C SER A 376 11.67 14.23 16.86
N PHE A 377 11.34 12.94 16.84
CA PHE A 377 10.24 12.36 17.60
C PHE A 377 10.79 11.20 18.43
N ALA A 378 10.27 11.05 19.64
CA ALA A 378 10.65 10.03 20.61
C ALA A 378 10.26 8.61 20.16
N SER A 379 9.17 8.45 19.41
CA SER A 379 8.70 7.13 18.97
C SER A 379 7.99 7.17 17.62
N GLU A 380 7.69 5.98 17.08
CA GLU A 380 6.80 5.82 15.92
C GLU A 380 5.37 6.29 16.26
N ALA A 381 4.88 6.00 17.48
CA ALA A 381 3.54 6.40 17.91
C ALA A 381 3.38 7.92 17.91
N GLU A 382 4.41 8.66 18.34
CA GLU A 382 4.41 10.13 18.29
C GLU A 382 4.36 10.64 16.84
N ARG A 383 5.08 10.01 15.90
CA ARG A 383 4.99 10.34 14.47
C ARG A 383 3.58 10.14 13.93
N VAL A 384 2.96 9.01 14.25
CA VAL A 384 1.58 8.71 13.83
C VAL A 384 0.61 9.76 14.39
N ALA A 385 0.69 10.07 15.69
CA ALA A 385 -0.18 11.06 16.32
C ALA A 385 -0.06 12.43 15.63
N PHE A 386 1.18 12.89 15.44
CA PHE A 386 1.46 14.14 14.75
C PHE A 386 0.98 14.16 13.28
N LEU A 387 1.12 13.05 12.56
CA LEU A 387 0.58 12.92 11.20
C LEU A 387 -0.95 13.02 11.19
N PHE A 388 -1.66 12.45 12.17
CA PHE A 388 -3.11 12.60 12.25
C PHE A 388 -3.56 14.02 12.59
N GLU A 389 -2.84 14.74 13.45
CA GLU A 389 -3.08 16.16 13.72
C GLU A 389 -2.89 17.00 12.44
N ARG A 390 -1.83 16.73 11.66
CA ARG A 390 -1.66 17.40 10.36
C ARG A 390 -2.73 17.00 9.35
N TYR A 391 -3.08 15.72 9.27
CA TYR A 391 -4.16 15.25 8.41
C TYR A 391 -5.48 15.97 8.75
N GLN A 392 -5.81 16.12 10.03
CA GLN A 392 -6.95 16.92 10.49
C GLN A 392 -6.89 18.35 9.97
N THR A 393 -5.73 18.98 10.14
CA THR A 393 -5.53 20.39 9.81
C THR A 393 -5.70 20.63 8.31
N ILE A 394 -5.17 19.74 7.47
CA ILE A 394 -5.32 19.87 6.01
C ILE A 394 -6.77 19.58 5.59
N THR A 395 -7.39 18.55 6.19
CA THR A 395 -8.75 18.14 5.78
C THR A 395 -9.85 19.08 6.28
N SER A 396 -9.67 19.77 7.41
CA SER A 396 -10.63 20.77 7.91
C SER A 396 -10.70 22.03 7.03
N LEU A 397 -9.66 22.29 6.24
CA LEU A 397 -9.58 23.38 5.27
C LEU A 397 -10.23 23.02 3.92
N LEU A 398 -10.52 21.74 3.68
CA LEU A 398 -11.17 21.31 2.44
C LEU A 398 -12.67 21.59 2.50
N PRO A 399 -13.29 22.03 1.38
CA PRO A 399 -14.75 22.12 1.31
C PRO A 399 -15.37 20.75 1.63
N VAL A 400 -16.43 20.74 2.44
CA VAL A 400 -17.17 19.51 2.72
C VAL A 400 -17.62 18.91 1.38
N ALA A 401 -17.10 17.73 1.05
CA ALA A 401 -17.46 17.05 -0.18
C ALA A 401 -18.97 16.82 -0.18
N ALA A 402 -19.66 17.35 -1.21
CA ALA A 402 -21.09 17.12 -1.37
C ALA A 402 -21.36 15.62 -1.34
N THR A 403 -22.18 15.18 -0.39
CA THR A 403 -22.59 13.78 -0.27
C THR A 403 -23.21 13.34 -1.59
N ARG A 404 -22.56 12.41 -2.29
CA ARG A 404 -23.14 11.78 -3.48
C ARG A 404 -24.42 11.08 -3.04
N LYS A 405 -25.57 11.63 -3.43
CA LYS A 405 -26.87 10.98 -3.28
C LYS A 405 -26.75 9.55 -3.82
N PRO A 406 -27.25 8.52 -3.12
CA PRO A 406 -27.28 7.17 -3.67
C PRO A 406 -28.04 7.25 -4.99
N GLY A 407 -27.39 6.83 -6.09
CA GLY A 407 -28.05 6.76 -7.38
C GLY A 407 -29.33 5.95 -7.25
N LYS A 408 -30.45 6.50 -7.75
CA LYS A 408 -31.71 5.77 -7.86
C LYS A 408 -31.43 4.41 -8.50
N LYS A 409 -31.51 3.33 -7.71
CA LYS A 409 -31.70 2.00 -8.27
C LYS A 409 -33.05 2.06 -8.97
N THR A 410 -33.05 2.16 -10.29
CA THR A 410 -34.20 1.76 -11.09
C THR A 410 -34.44 0.29 -10.78
N ALA A 411 -35.46 0.02 -9.98
CA ALA A 411 -35.98 -1.32 -9.80
C ALA A 411 -36.39 -1.83 -11.18
N LYS A 412 -35.69 -2.83 -11.71
CA LYS A 412 -36.25 -3.66 -12.77
C LYS A 412 -37.49 -4.34 -12.17
N GLN A 413 -38.65 -4.07 -12.76
CA GLN A 413 -39.84 -4.88 -12.54
C GLN A 413 -39.48 -6.34 -12.88
N PRO A 414 -39.94 -7.32 -12.08
CA PRO A 414 -39.85 -8.71 -12.47
C PRO A 414 -40.76 -8.92 -13.68
N ASP A 415 -40.17 -9.37 -14.80
CA ASP A 415 -40.94 -9.94 -15.91
C ASP A 415 -41.67 -11.18 -15.37
N HIS A 416 -42.99 -11.07 -15.25
CA HIS A 416 -43.86 -12.22 -15.15
C HIS A 416 -44.03 -12.79 -16.55
N ASP A 417 -43.37 -13.92 -16.80
CA ASP A 417 -43.67 -14.80 -17.93
C ASP A 417 -45.04 -15.46 -17.66
N PRO A 418 -46.06 -15.28 -18.52
CA PRO A 418 -47.21 -16.15 -18.52
C PRO A 418 -46.94 -17.32 -19.48
N LEU A 419 -46.68 -18.49 -18.91
CA LEU A 419 -46.90 -19.78 -19.61
C LEU A 419 -48.35 -19.82 -20.13
N PRO A 420 -48.61 -20.44 -21.29
CA PRO A 420 -48.43 -21.89 -21.50
C PRO A 420 -47.22 -22.30 -22.35
#